data_AF-A0A1D6HGY6-F1
#
_entry.id   AF-A0A1D6HGY6-F1
#
_cell.length_a   1.000
_cell.length_b   1.000
_cell.length_c   1.000
_cell.angle_alpha   90.00
_cell.angle_beta   90.00
_cell.angle_gamma   90.00
#
_symmetry.space_group_name_H-M   'P 1'
#
loop_
_entity.id
_entity.type
_entity.pdbx_description
1 polymer ?
#
loop_
_entity_poly.entity_id
_entity_poly.type
_entity_poly.pdbx_seq_one_letter_code
_entity_poly.pdbx_strand_id
1 'polypeptide(L)'
;MWVVLVSDHSHWVYSFRIYEQVNDRWEVCVSQSEGQFQQVSFVNRIATIRGGSHVDYVTNQIANHVVAIVNKKNKNANMKLHNVKSHLWVFVNALIDNPAFDSQTKETLTTRQGSFGSKCELSSDFLKKVEKSGVIENVLSWADFKLSKELKKTDGSKKSRISGIPKLEDANEAGGKDSDKCTLILTEGDSAKALAMSGIAVVGRDYYGVFPLRGKLLNVREANHKQIMDNAEIQHIKQILGLQHGKQYESTKGLRYGHLMIMTDQDHDGSHIKGLLINFIHSFWPSLLKVPSFLVEFITPIIKATRGQTTKSFYTMPEYEEWRKNLGASASSWTIKYYKGLGTSTAKEGRKYFEDIIDHKKDFVWVDDQDGNHIELAFSKKRIADRKQWLTNFQPGTYIDQREKQVKYSDFINKELILFSMADLQRSIPSMVDGLKPGQRKILFCSFKRNFVKEAKVAQFSGYVSEHSAYHHGEQSLASTIIGMAQNFVGSNNINLMSPNGQFGTRAQGGKDAASPRYIFTKLSNITRSIFPKDDDILLNYLNEDGQSIEPTW
;
A
#
# COMPACT_ATOMS: atom_id res chain seq x y z
N MET A 1 -14.11 -41.44 40.45
CA MET A 1 -15.08 -40.75 39.59
C MET A 1 -14.40 -39.86 38.53
N TRP A 2 -13.39 -39.06 38.88
CA TRP A 2 -12.58 -38.25 37.92
C TRP A 2 -11.92 -39.08 36.79
N VAL A 3 -11.35 -40.26 37.11
CA VAL A 3 -10.69 -41.13 36.13
C VAL A 3 -11.64 -41.65 35.05
N VAL A 4 -12.94 -41.80 35.36
CA VAL A 4 -13.93 -42.42 34.46
C VAL A 4 -14.41 -41.44 33.37
N LEU A 5 -14.46 -40.14 33.66
CA LEU A 5 -14.81 -39.12 32.64
C LEU A 5 -13.69 -38.89 31.62
N VAL A 6 -12.45 -39.27 31.96
CA VAL A 6 -11.28 -39.09 31.10
C VAL A 6 -11.08 -40.29 30.14
N SER A 7 -11.62 -41.47 30.45
CA SER A 7 -11.25 -42.75 29.81
C SER A 7 -12.32 -43.42 28.94
N ASP A 8 -13.47 -42.80 28.65
CA ASP A 8 -14.51 -43.45 27.83
C ASP A 8 -14.22 -43.30 26.33
N HIS A 9 -13.75 -44.39 25.72
CA HIS A 9 -13.39 -44.55 24.31
C HIS A 9 -14.58 -45.07 23.48
N SER A 10 -15.72 -44.39 23.51
CA SER A 10 -16.87 -44.75 22.68
C SER A 10 -17.34 -43.56 21.81
N HIS A 11 -17.01 -43.67 20.52
CA HIS A 11 -17.61 -42.97 19.38
C HIS A 11 -17.57 -41.43 19.32
N TRP A 12 -16.41 -40.80 19.46
CA TRP A 12 -16.18 -39.45 18.91
C TRP A 12 -14.76 -39.33 18.36
N VAL A 13 -14.63 -38.67 17.21
CA VAL A 13 -13.36 -38.31 16.55
C VAL A 13 -12.36 -37.80 17.59
N TYR A 14 -11.15 -38.38 17.64
CA TYR A 14 -10.07 -38.12 18.60
C TYR A 14 -10.01 -36.67 19.12
N SER A 15 -10.72 -36.36 20.21
CA SER A 15 -10.61 -35.07 20.89
C SER A 15 -9.43 -35.14 21.85
N PHE A 16 -8.34 -34.45 21.50
CA PHE A 16 -7.10 -34.44 22.26
C PHE A 16 -7.32 -33.79 23.63
N ARG A 17 -7.08 -34.56 24.71
CA ARG A 17 -7.15 -34.10 26.10
C ARG A 17 -5.76 -34.00 26.68
N ILE A 18 -5.39 -32.82 27.19
CA ILE A 18 -4.10 -32.57 27.83
C ILE A 18 -4.35 -32.45 29.32
N TYR A 19 -3.83 -33.39 30.09
CA TYR A 19 -3.93 -33.40 31.54
C TYR A 19 -2.59 -33.05 32.19
N GLU A 20 -2.66 -32.31 33.30
CA GLU A 20 -1.54 -32.04 34.20
C GLU A 20 -2.06 -31.98 35.65
N GLN A 21 -1.43 -32.78 36.51
CA GLN A 21 -1.50 -32.57 37.95
C GLN A 21 -0.41 -31.56 38.32
N VAL A 22 -0.82 -30.32 38.59
CA VAL A 22 0.11 -29.20 38.82
C VAL A 22 0.76 -29.30 40.20
N ASN A 23 0.00 -29.72 41.20
CA ASN A 23 0.44 -30.05 42.55
C ASN A 23 -0.67 -30.79 43.31
N ASP A 24 -0.47 -31.05 44.60
CA ASP A 24 -1.42 -31.76 45.48
C ASP A 24 -2.81 -31.09 45.58
N ARG A 25 -2.92 -29.82 45.20
CA ARG A 25 -4.16 -29.03 45.28
C ARG A 25 -4.77 -28.67 43.94
N TRP A 26 -4.11 -28.96 42.81
CA TRP A 26 -4.56 -28.54 41.49
C TRP A 26 -4.38 -29.62 40.42
N GLU A 27 -5.47 -29.95 39.75
CA GLU A 27 -5.48 -30.78 38.55
C GLU A 27 -6.19 -30.03 37.42
N VAL A 28 -5.57 -30.01 36.25
CA VAL A 28 -6.09 -29.31 35.08
C VAL A 28 -6.12 -30.26 33.90
N CYS A 29 -7.23 -30.24 33.16
CA CYS A 29 -7.28 -30.83 31.83
C CYS A 29 -7.84 -29.80 30.84
N VAL A 30 -7.27 -29.74 29.64
CA VAL A 30 -7.81 -28.91 28.55
C VAL A 30 -8.03 -29.76 27.31
N SER A 31 -9.14 -29.49 26.64
CA SER A 31 -9.50 -30.00 25.32
C SER A 31 -9.94 -28.85 24.43
N GLN A 32 -10.14 -29.13 23.15
CA GLN A 32 -10.78 -28.21 22.23
C GLN A 32 -12.29 -28.15 22.43
N SER A 33 -12.86 -26.97 22.20
CA SER A 33 -14.30 -26.79 22.03
C SER A 33 -14.63 -26.24 20.63
N GLU A 34 -15.86 -26.49 20.18
CA GLU A 34 -16.37 -26.04 18.89
C GLU A 34 -16.94 -24.60 18.97
N GLY A 35 -16.10 -23.64 19.37
CA GLY A 35 -16.44 -22.21 19.28
C GLY A 35 -17.28 -21.64 20.43
N GLN A 36 -17.60 -22.43 21.45
CA GLN A 36 -18.11 -21.96 22.74
C GLN A 36 -17.19 -22.40 23.88
N PHE A 37 -16.91 -21.50 24.82
CA PHE A 37 -16.14 -21.87 26.01
C PHE A 37 -16.94 -22.87 26.86
N GLN A 38 -16.32 -23.98 27.21
CA GLN A 38 -16.90 -25.00 28.07
C GLN A 38 -16.00 -25.20 29.29
N GLN A 39 -16.62 -25.45 30.45
CA GLN A 39 -15.87 -25.70 31.67
C GLN A 39 -16.58 -26.73 32.55
N VAL A 40 -15.78 -27.55 33.22
CA VAL A 40 -16.24 -28.43 34.30
C VAL A 40 -15.26 -28.28 35.46
N SER A 41 -15.70 -27.72 36.56
CA SER A 41 -14.80 -27.44 37.68
C SER A 41 -15.34 -27.84 39.04
N PHE A 42 -14.42 -28.17 39.94
CA PHE A 42 -14.68 -28.56 41.31
C PHE A 42 -13.75 -27.79 42.25
N VAL A 43 -14.32 -27.26 43.33
CA VAL A 43 -13.57 -26.62 44.42
C VAL A 43 -13.89 -27.36 45.71
N ASN A 44 -12.91 -27.97 46.37
CA ASN A 44 -13.12 -28.75 47.59
C ASN A 44 -14.26 -29.79 47.45
N ARG A 45 -14.31 -30.47 46.29
CA ARG A 45 -15.35 -31.45 45.89
C ARG A 45 -16.76 -30.87 45.65
N ILE A 46 -16.91 -29.55 45.64
CA ILE A 46 -18.14 -28.86 45.29
C ILE A 46 -18.12 -28.56 43.79
N ALA A 47 -19.19 -28.90 43.07
CA ALA A 47 -19.30 -28.63 41.64
C ALA A 47 -19.59 -27.15 41.37
N THR A 48 -18.59 -26.42 40.86
CA THR A 48 -18.72 -25.02 40.46
C THR A 48 -19.20 -24.92 39.01
N ILE A 49 -20.47 -25.22 38.78
CA ILE A 49 -21.06 -25.34 37.43
C ILE A 49 -21.04 -24.04 36.62
N ARG A 50 -20.98 -22.87 37.29
CA ARG A 50 -20.80 -21.56 36.64
C ARG A 50 -19.36 -21.07 36.62
N GLY A 51 -18.43 -21.87 37.14
CA GLY A 51 -16.99 -21.60 37.13
C GLY A 51 -16.59 -20.58 38.19
N GLY A 52 -15.84 -19.55 37.79
CA GLY A 52 -15.39 -18.48 38.67
C GLY A 52 -13.90 -18.22 38.60
N SER A 53 -13.40 -17.56 39.64
CA SER A 53 -12.01 -17.08 39.76
C SER A 53 -10.94 -18.15 39.52
N HIS A 54 -11.14 -19.40 39.97
CA HIS A 54 -10.20 -20.52 39.74
C HIS A 54 -10.13 -20.95 38.28
N VAL A 55 -11.28 -21.02 37.60
CA VAL A 55 -11.36 -21.33 36.16
C VAL A 55 -10.72 -20.20 35.35
N ASP A 56 -10.98 -18.94 35.71
CA ASP A 56 -10.37 -17.79 35.06
C ASP A 56 -8.84 -17.78 35.22
N TYR A 57 -8.33 -18.14 36.41
CA TYR A 57 -6.90 -18.21 36.66
C TYR A 57 -6.19 -19.21 35.72
N VAL A 58 -6.75 -20.41 35.54
CA VAL A 58 -6.20 -21.43 34.64
C VAL A 58 -6.36 -21.02 33.18
N THR A 59 -7.57 -20.66 32.77
CA THR A 59 -7.88 -20.34 31.37
C THR A 59 -7.12 -19.12 30.86
N ASN A 60 -6.87 -18.11 31.71
CA ASN A 60 -6.10 -16.92 31.34
C ASN A 60 -4.64 -17.27 31.01
N GLN A 61 -4.01 -18.19 31.74
CA GLN A 61 -2.63 -18.62 31.44
C GLN A 61 -2.54 -19.28 30.05
N ILE A 62 -3.44 -20.21 29.76
CA ILE A 62 -3.52 -20.90 28.46
C ILE A 62 -3.82 -19.89 27.35
N ALA A 63 -4.83 -19.06 27.54
CA ALA A 63 -5.27 -18.09 26.53
C ALA A 63 -4.18 -17.04 26.24
N ASN A 64 -3.45 -16.55 27.25
CA ASN A 64 -2.34 -15.62 27.05
C ASN A 64 -1.22 -16.25 26.21
N HIS A 65 -0.88 -17.51 26.49
CA HIS A 65 0.14 -18.24 25.72
C HIS A 65 -0.26 -18.40 24.26
N VAL A 66 -1.50 -18.84 24.01
CA VAL A 66 -2.03 -19.01 22.64
C VAL A 66 -2.14 -17.67 21.91
N VAL A 67 -2.63 -16.60 22.56
CA VAL A 67 -2.69 -15.26 21.98
C VAL A 67 -1.31 -14.77 21.55
N ALA A 68 -0.28 -14.98 22.36
CA ALA A 68 1.09 -14.59 22.03
C ALA A 68 1.59 -15.28 20.75
N ILE A 69 1.30 -16.58 20.60
CA ILE A 69 1.69 -17.35 19.41
C ILE A 69 0.87 -16.94 18.19
N VAL A 70 -0.45 -16.80 18.33
CA VAL A 70 -1.35 -16.43 17.23
C VAL A 70 -1.01 -15.03 16.71
N ASN A 71 -0.83 -14.04 17.59
CA ASN A 71 -0.46 -12.68 17.16
C ASN A 71 0.96 -12.62 16.56
N LYS A 72 1.85 -13.56 16.92
CA LYS A 72 3.16 -13.72 16.26
C LYS A 72 3.02 -14.28 14.85
N LYS A 73 2.13 -15.26 14.63
CA LYS A 73 1.86 -15.89 13.32
C LYS A 73 1.01 -14.98 12.40
N ASN A 74 -0.03 -14.35 12.93
CA ASN A 74 -0.93 -13.44 12.20
C ASN A 74 -1.11 -12.12 12.97
N LYS A 75 -0.26 -11.14 12.65
CA LYS A 75 -0.29 -9.80 13.28
C LYS A 75 -1.60 -9.04 13.04
N ASN A 76 -2.36 -9.41 12.00
CA ASN A 76 -3.61 -8.75 11.63
C ASN A 76 -4.84 -9.28 12.37
N ALA A 77 -4.73 -10.43 13.05
CA ALA A 77 -5.84 -11.04 13.78
C ALA A 77 -6.26 -10.25 15.02
N ASN A 78 -5.34 -9.48 15.64
CA ASN A 78 -5.54 -8.69 16.86
C ASN A 78 -6.37 -9.44 17.92
N MET A 79 -5.94 -10.67 18.22
CA MET A 79 -6.71 -11.61 19.02
C MET A 79 -6.81 -11.15 20.47
N LYS A 80 -8.03 -11.15 21.02
CA LYS A 80 -8.31 -10.89 22.43
C LYS A 80 -8.48 -12.19 23.20
N LEU A 81 -8.21 -12.15 24.50
CA LEU A 81 -8.27 -13.31 25.40
C LEU A 81 -9.60 -14.09 25.32
N HIS A 82 -10.72 -13.36 25.28
CA HIS A 82 -12.05 -13.97 25.20
C HIS A 82 -12.26 -14.79 23.91
N ASN A 83 -11.64 -14.40 22.80
CA ASN A 83 -11.76 -15.12 21.54
C ASN A 83 -10.99 -16.44 21.55
N VAL A 84 -9.91 -16.54 22.34
CA VAL A 84 -9.21 -17.81 22.54
C VAL A 84 -9.98 -18.69 23.51
N LYS A 85 -10.47 -18.12 24.62
CA LYS A 85 -11.28 -18.86 25.60
C LYS A 85 -12.47 -19.58 24.95
N SER A 86 -13.13 -18.98 23.97
CA SER A 86 -14.26 -19.62 23.29
C SER A 86 -13.92 -20.92 22.54
N HIS A 87 -12.63 -21.23 22.35
CA HIS A 87 -12.16 -22.46 21.69
C HIS A 87 -11.57 -23.48 22.68
N LEU A 88 -11.71 -23.23 23.98
CA LEU A 88 -11.21 -24.09 25.05
C LEU A 88 -12.36 -24.80 25.76
N TRP A 89 -12.14 -26.07 26.06
CA TRP A 89 -12.89 -26.83 27.05
C TRP A 89 -11.97 -27.18 28.21
N VAL A 90 -12.23 -26.61 29.39
CA VAL A 90 -11.32 -26.74 30.54
C VAL A 90 -11.96 -27.49 31.70
N PHE A 91 -11.21 -28.43 32.27
CA PHE A 91 -11.55 -29.13 33.49
C PHE A 91 -10.61 -28.68 34.60
N VAL A 92 -11.14 -28.28 35.75
CA VAL A 92 -10.33 -27.79 36.88
C VAL A 92 -10.77 -28.46 38.17
N ASN A 93 -9.86 -29.17 38.83
CA ASN A 93 -10.03 -29.61 40.21
C ASN A 93 -9.12 -28.77 41.10
N ALA A 94 -9.66 -28.11 42.12
CA ALA A 94 -8.89 -27.24 43.00
C ALA A 94 -9.23 -27.44 44.48
N LEU A 95 -8.23 -27.36 45.34
CA LEU A 95 -8.38 -27.24 46.79
C LEU A 95 -8.04 -25.82 47.25
N ILE A 96 -9.05 -25.09 47.71
CA ILE A 96 -8.98 -23.66 48.03
C ILE A 96 -9.18 -23.45 49.54
N ASP A 97 -8.32 -22.65 50.15
CA ASP A 97 -8.46 -22.25 51.56
C ASP A 97 -9.62 -21.28 51.73
N ASN A 98 -10.52 -21.56 52.69
CA ASN A 98 -11.67 -20.71 53.04
C ASN A 98 -12.43 -20.13 51.82
N PRO A 99 -12.97 -20.99 50.93
CA PRO A 99 -13.55 -20.53 49.67
C PRO A 99 -14.85 -19.73 49.91
N ALA A 100 -14.88 -18.54 49.33
CA ALA A 100 -16.08 -17.72 49.17
C ALA A 100 -16.72 -17.94 47.80
N PHE A 101 -18.06 -17.99 47.79
CA PHE A 101 -18.89 -18.20 46.61
C PHE A 101 -19.88 -17.04 46.41
N ASP A 102 -20.51 -17.00 45.26
CA ASP A 102 -21.55 -16.03 44.90
C ASP A 102 -22.82 -16.15 45.75
N SER A 103 -23.20 -17.37 46.10
CA SER A 103 -24.40 -17.68 46.87
C SER A 103 -24.29 -19.01 47.62
N GLN A 104 -25.36 -19.36 48.35
CA GLN A 104 -25.43 -20.63 49.10
C GLN A 104 -25.39 -21.87 48.19
N THR A 105 -25.79 -21.78 46.92
CA THR A 105 -25.70 -22.91 45.98
C THR A 105 -24.26 -23.20 45.57
N LYS A 106 -23.32 -22.29 45.84
CA LYS A 106 -21.86 -22.43 45.63
C LYS A 106 -21.46 -22.78 44.18
N GLU A 107 -22.21 -22.24 43.23
CA GLU A 107 -22.01 -22.54 41.81
C GLU A 107 -20.86 -21.75 41.17
N THR A 108 -20.50 -20.59 41.76
CA THR A 108 -19.43 -19.72 41.26
C THR A 108 -18.45 -19.35 42.36
N LEU A 109 -17.16 -19.61 42.17
CA LEU A 109 -16.11 -19.20 43.13
C LEU A 109 -15.74 -17.71 42.95
N THR A 110 -15.85 -16.92 44.01
CA THR A 110 -15.54 -15.47 44.02
C THR A 110 -14.24 -15.12 44.74
N THR A 111 -13.60 -16.11 45.37
CA THR A 111 -12.34 -15.95 46.11
C THR A 111 -11.24 -15.37 45.20
N ARG A 112 -10.48 -14.38 45.67
CA ARG A 112 -9.41 -13.79 44.86
C ARG A 112 -8.22 -14.74 44.76
N GLN A 113 -7.53 -14.74 43.62
CA GLN A 113 -6.38 -15.61 43.34
C GLN A 113 -5.31 -15.59 44.45
N GLY A 114 -5.02 -14.42 45.02
CA GLY A 114 -4.03 -14.28 46.11
C GLY A 114 -4.42 -14.95 47.43
N SER A 115 -5.67 -15.36 47.59
CA SER A 115 -6.21 -16.00 48.81
C SER A 115 -6.52 -17.49 48.60
N PHE A 116 -6.08 -18.09 47.50
CA PHE A 116 -6.32 -19.52 47.22
C PHE A 116 -5.56 -20.47 48.16
N GLY A 117 -4.55 -19.97 48.89
CA GLY A 117 -3.67 -20.80 49.74
C GLY A 117 -2.70 -21.67 48.95
N SER A 118 -2.71 -21.59 47.63
CA SER A 118 -1.84 -22.33 46.71
C SER A 118 -1.78 -21.64 45.35
N LYS A 119 -0.79 -21.99 44.52
CA LYS A 119 -0.64 -21.51 43.15
C LYS A 119 -0.89 -22.65 42.15
N CYS A 120 -1.32 -22.28 40.95
CA CYS A 120 -1.50 -23.19 39.82
C CYS A 120 -0.73 -22.60 38.62
N GLU A 121 0.57 -22.85 38.57
CA GLU A 121 1.42 -22.43 37.46
C GLU A 121 1.55 -23.60 36.48
N LEU A 122 0.96 -23.46 35.28
CA LEU A 122 1.00 -24.51 34.27
C LEU A 122 2.42 -24.66 33.72
N SER A 123 2.90 -25.91 33.55
CA SER A 123 4.25 -26.13 33.08
C SER A 123 4.44 -25.70 31.62
N SER A 124 5.70 -25.43 31.24
CA SER A 124 6.04 -25.17 29.85
C SER A 124 5.70 -26.35 28.94
N ASP A 125 5.75 -27.58 29.45
CA ASP A 125 5.46 -28.78 28.68
C ASP A 125 3.96 -28.95 28.44
N PHE A 126 3.12 -28.58 29.40
CA PHE A 126 1.68 -28.49 29.20
C PHE A 126 1.33 -27.47 28.12
N LEU A 127 1.88 -26.26 28.20
CA LEU A 127 1.63 -25.20 27.21
C LEU A 127 2.11 -25.59 25.80
N LYS A 128 3.26 -26.27 25.68
CA LYS A 128 3.74 -26.83 24.39
C LYS A 128 2.82 -27.91 23.84
N LYS A 129 2.19 -28.73 24.69
CA LYS A 129 1.18 -29.70 24.23
C LYS A 129 -0.08 -28.98 23.71
N VAL A 130 -0.48 -27.88 24.34
CA VAL A 130 -1.60 -27.04 23.86
C VAL A 130 -1.28 -26.40 22.51
N GLU A 131 -0.04 -25.96 22.31
CA GLU A 131 0.40 -25.46 21.00
C GLU A 131 0.23 -26.51 19.89
N LYS A 132 0.47 -27.79 20.19
CA LYS A 132 0.38 -28.90 19.22
C LYS A 132 -1.02 -29.52 19.12
N SER A 133 -2.00 -29.05 19.88
CA SER A 133 -3.32 -29.68 19.98
C SER A 133 -4.32 -29.24 18.91
N GLY A 134 -3.89 -28.45 17.93
CA GLY A 134 -4.77 -27.87 16.90
C GLY A 134 -5.45 -26.57 17.32
N VAL A 135 -5.33 -26.14 18.60
CA VAL A 135 -6.06 -24.97 19.13
C VAL A 135 -5.64 -23.70 18.40
N ILE A 136 -4.35 -23.59 18.07
CA ILE A 136 -3.80 -22.45 17.34
C ILE A 136 -4.36 -22.40 15.93
N GLU A 137 -4.42 -23.53 15.23
CA GLU A 137 -4.96 -23.65 13.88
C GLU A 137 -6.44 -23.28 13.84
N ASN A 138 -7.24 -23.76 14.80
CA ASN A 138 -8.65 -23.43 14.91
C ASN A 138 -8.87 -21.94 15.17
N VAL A 139 -8.10 -21.36 16.09
CA VAL A 139 -8.19 -19.93 16.41
C VAL A 139 -7.75 -19.07 15.22
N LEU A 140 -6.71 -19.46 14.50
CA LEU A 140 -6.27 -18.77 13.28
C LEU A 140 -7.34 -18.84 12.18
N SER A 141 -7.89 -20.03 11.94
CA SER A 141 -8.99 -20.24 10.98
C SER A 141 -10.22 -19.40 11.33
N TRP A 142 -10.60 -19.34 12.61
CA TRP A 142 -11.69 -18.49 13.09
C TRP A 142 -11.39 -17.00 12.87
N ALA A 143 -10.16 -16.57 13.15
CA ALA A 143 -9.75 -15.18 12.94
C ALA A 143 -9.84 -14.81 11.44
N ASP A 144 -9.30 -15.65 10.57
CA ASP A 144 -9.34 -15.44 9.12
C ASP A 144 -10.78 -15.46 8.58
N PHE A 145 -11.63 -16.35 9.10
CA PHE A 145 -13.06 -16.39 8.78
C PHE A 145 -13.77 -15.10 9.19
N LYS A 146 -13.50 -14.60 10.41
CA LYS A 146 -14.09 -13.36 10.92
C LYS A 146 -13.68 -12.17 10.05
N LEU A 147 -12.39 -12.03 9.74
CA LEU A 147 -11.88 -10.97 8.87
C LEU A 147 -12.52 -11.09 7.48
N SER A 148 -12.54 -12.28 6.90
CA SER A 148 -13.19 -12.52 5.59
C SER A 148 -14.67 -12.12 5.60
N LYS A 149 -15.40 -12.41 6.67
CA LYS A 149 -16.81 -12.01 6.85
C LYS A 149 -16.97 -10.49 6.93
N GLU A 150 -16.04 -9.78 7.57
CA GLU A 150 -16.04 -8.32 7.63
C GLU A 150 -15.73 -7.69 6.26
N LEU A 151 -14.75 -8.20 5.52
CA LEU A 151 -14.46 -7.74 4.16
C LEU A 151 -15.63 -7.95 3.20
N LYS A 152 -16.36 -9.07 3.34
CA LYS A 152 -17.57 -9.34 2.56
C LYS A 152 -18.67 -8.28 2.74
N LYS A 153 -18.71 -7.56 3.87
CA LYS A 153 -19.68 -6.46 4.08
C LYS A 153 -19.45 -5.27 3.14
N THR A 154 -18.23 -5.14 2.61
CA THR A 154 -17.84 -4.08 1.68
C THR A 154 -17.83 -4.55 0.22
N ASP A 155 -18.35 -5.75 -0.05
CA ASP A 155 -18.39 -6.29 -1.40
C ASP A 155 -19.35 -5.52 -2.30
N GLY A 156 -18.99 -5.47 -3.58
CA GLY A 156 -19.88 -5.05 -4.63
C GLY A 156 -20.79 -6.19 -5.09
N SER A 157 -21.74 -5.85 -5.94
CA SER A 157 -22.62 -6.81 -6.61
C SER A 157 -22.95 -6.28 -7.99
N LYS A 158 -23.21 -7.16 -8.97
CA LYS A 158 -23.72 -6.75 -10.28
C LYS A 158 -25.10 -6.11 -10.13
N LYS A 159 -25.15 -4.78 -10.22
CA LYS A 159 -26.36 -3.95 -10.22
C LYS A 159 -26.29 -3.01 -11.41
N SER A 160 -27.41 -2.73 -12.04
CA SER A 160 -27.45 -1.82 -13.21
C SER A 160 -27.16 -0.37 -12.83
N ARG A 161 -27.44 0.04 -11.60
CA ARG A 161 -27.14 1.38 -11.11
C ARG A 161 -26.52 1.33 -9.73
N ILE A 162 -25.57 2.23 -9.50
CA ILE A 162 -24.94 2.47 -8.20
C ILE A 162 -25.04 3.95 -7.86
N SER A 163 -25.28 4.26 -6.59
CA SER A 163 -25.39 5.61 -6.07
C SER A 163 -24.49 5.78 -4.86
N GLY A 164 -24.20 7.03 -4.48
CA GLY A 164 -23.40 7.33 -3.28
C GLY A 164 -21.88 7.22 -3.47
N ILE A 165 -21.39 7.04 -4.70
CA ILE A 165 -19.95 7.10 -5.03
C ILE A 165 -19.67 8.44 -5.72
N PRO A 166 -19.07 9.43 -5.01
CA PRO A 166 -18.77 10.72 -5.61
C PRO A 166 -17.79 10.60 -6.78
N LYS A 167 -17.94 11.46 -7.78
CA LYS A 167 -17.06 11.57 -8.97
C LYS A 167 -17.06 10.37 -9.93
N LEU A 168 -17.81 9.30 -9.66
CA LEU A 168 -18.04 8.25 -10.64
C LEU A 168 -18.89 8.80 -11.78
N GLU A 169 -18.41 8.61 -13.02
CA GLU A 169 -19.25 8.70 -14.22
C GLU A 169 -19.45 7.27 -14.70
N ASP A 170 -20.65 6.73 -14.51
CA ASP A 170 -20.95 5.32 -14.78
C ASP A 170 -21.34 5.13 -16.25
N ALA A 171 -20.92 4.02 -16.86
CA ALA A 171 -21.36 3.68 -18.21
C ALA A 171 -22.86 3.32 -18.21
N ASN A 172 -23.60 3.65 -19.27
CA ASN A 172 -25.05 3.39 -19.30
C ASN A 172 -25.38 1.89 -19.19
N GLU A 173 -24.55 1.02 -19.76
CA GLU A 173 -24.73 -0.44 -19.75
C GLU A 173 -23.99 -1.15 -18.59
N ALA A 174 -23.37 -0.39 -17.68
CA ALA A 174 -22.60 -0.95 -16.58
C ALA A 174 -23.49 -1.80 -15.64
N GLY A 175 -23.13 -3.07 -15.46
CA GLY A 175 -23.94 -4.04 -14.71
C GLY A 175 -25.21 -4.52 -15.41
N GLY A 176 -25.45 -4.10 -16.65
CA GLY A 176 -26.54 -4.57 -17.51
C GLY A 176 -26.23 -5.89 -18.23
N LYS A 177 -26.89 -6.11 -19.36
CA LYS A 177 -26.68 -7.30 -20.20
C LYS A 177 -25.33 -7.24 -20.92
N ASP A 178 -24.96 -6.06 -21.41
CA ASP A 178 -23.70 -5.78 -22.12
C ASP A 178 -22.56 -5.32 -21.19
N SER A 179 -22.64 -5.67 -19.90
CA SER A 179 -21.62 -5.31 -18.90
C SER A 179 -20.23 -5.84 -19.26
N ASP A 180 -20.15 -6.96 -19.97
CA ASP A 180 -18.91 -7.57 -20.45
C ASP A 180 -18.18 -6.72 -21.50
N LYS A 181 -18.91 -5.86 -22.23
CA LYS A 181 -18.32 -4.89 -23.18
C LYS A 181 -17.91 -3.59 -22.49
N CYS A 182 -18.39 -3.35 -21.27
CA CYS A 182 -18.14 -2.11 -20.56
C CYS A 182 -16.70 -2.06 -20.01
N THR A 183 -16.07 -0.91 -20.15
CA THR A 183 -14.73 -0.58 -19.62
C THR A 183 -14.84 0.50 -18.55
N LEU A 184 -14.32 0.21 -17.35
CA LEU A 184 -14.11 1.21 -16.31
C LEU A 184 -12.71 1.78 -16.45
N ILE A 185 -12.60 3.09 -16.63
CA ILE A 185 -11.33 3.82 -16.69
C ILE A 185 -10.99 4.36 -15.30
N LEU A 186 -9.93 3.86 -14.69
CA LEU A 186 -9.36 4.43 -13.47
C LEU A 186 -8.31 5.48 -13.83
N THR A 187 -8.51 6.71 -13.39
CA THR A 187 -7.68 7.86 -13.76
C THR A 187 -6.82 8.35 -12.60
N GLU A 188 -5.61 8.83 -12.90
CA GLU A 188 -4.77 9.52 -11.93
C GLU A 188 -5.26 10.96 -11.69
N GLY A 189 -6.12 11.12 -10.68
CA GLY A 189 -6.67 12.42 -10.31
C GLY A 189 -7.70 12.99 -11.30
N ASP A 190 -8.19 14.19 -10.97
CA ASP A 190 -9.27 14.84 -11.73
C ASP A 190 -8.81 15.35 -13.10
N SER A 191 -7.51 15.65 -13.27
CA SER A 191 -6.93 16.09 -14.55
C SER A 191 -7.03 15.00 -15.62
N ALA A 192 -6.65 13.76 -15.27
CA ALA A 192 -6.79 12.62 -16.17
C ALA A 192 -8.27 12.26 -16.41
N LYS A 193 -9.15 12.41 -15.41
CA LYS A 193 -10.61 12.26 -15.59
C LYS A 193 -11.15 13.20 -16.66
N ALA A 194 -10.75 14.48 -16.66
CA ALA A 194 -11.21 15.45 -17.66
C ALA A 194 -10.82 15.05 -19.09
N LEU A 195 -9.61 14.50 -19.27
CA LEU A 195 -9.16 13.97 -20.55
C LEU A 195 -10.00 12.75 -20.97
N ALA A 196 -10.22 11.80 -20.06
CA ALA A 196 -11.04 10.61 -20.30
C ALA A 196 -12.48 11.00 -20.69
N MET A 197 -13.09 11.95 -19.97
CA MET A 197 -14.45 12.43 -20.28
C MET A 197 -14.55 13.08 -21.66
N SER A 198 -13.51 13.80 -22.08
CA SER A 198 -13.44 14.37 -23.43
C SER A 198 -13.40 13.28 -24.50
N GLY A 199 -12.71 12.17 -24.24
CA GLY A 199 -12.66 11.00 -25.11
C GLY A 199 -13.97 10.21 -25.15
N ILE A 200 -14.58 9.97 -23.98
CA ILE A 200 -15.89 9.30 -23.84
C ILE A 200 -16.99 10.03 -24.62
N ALA A 201 -16.92 11.36 -24.73
CA ALA A 201 -17.85 12.13 -25.54
C ALA A 201 -17.83 11.76 -27.03
N VAL A 202 -16.78 11.09 -27.52
CA VAL A 202 -16.64 10.63 -28.91
C VAL A 202 -17.00 9.16 -29.06
N VAL A 203 -16.50 8.30 -28.17
CA VAL A 203 -16.75 6.84 -28.25
C VAL A 203 -18.11 6.41 -27.68
N GLY A 204 -18.80 7.31 -26.98
CA GLY A 204 -20.09 7.06 -26.37
C GLY A 204 -20.01 6.66 -24.89
N ARG A 205 -21.08 6.96 -24.14
CA ARG A 205 -21.20 6.69 -22.69
C ARG A 205 -21.74 5.30 -22.38
N ASP A 206 -22.15 4.53 -23.38
CA ASP A 206 -22.81 3.25 -23.15
C ASP A 206 -21.87 2.23 -22.53
N TYR A 207 -20.63 2.18 -23.02
CA TYR A 207 -19.64 1.16 -22.65
C TYR A 207 -18.42 1.70 -21.91
N TYR A 208 -18.35 2.99 -21.60
CA TYR A 208 -17.20 3.58 -20.91
C TYR A 208 -17.62 4.37 -19.67
N GLY A 209 -17.11 3.96 -18.52
CA GLY A 209 -17.21 4.69 -17.26
C GLY A 209 -15.85 5.21 -16.82
N VAL A 210 -15.82 6.23 -15.96
CA VAL A 210 -14.56 6.75 -15.40
C VAL A 210 -14.67 7.04 -13.91
N PHE A 211 -13.62 6.70 -13.18
CA PHE A 211 -13.48 7.01 -11.75
C PHE A 211 -12.05 7.53 -11.45
N PRO A 212 -11.90 8.74 -10.86
CA PRO A 212 -10.61 9.29 -10.50
C PRO A 212 -10.10 8.75 -9.17
N LEU A 213 -8.88 8.25 -9.15
CA LEU A 213 -8.17 7.92 -7.93
C LEU A 213 -7.69 9.21 -7.24
N ARG A 214 -7.82 9.28 -5.91
CA ARG A 214 -7.35 10.44 -5.14
C ARG A 214 -5.83 10.55 -5.02
N GLY A 215 -5.10 9.50 -5.37
CA GLY A 215 -3.64 9.42 -5.27
C GLY A 215 -3.16 7.97 -5.28
N LYS A 216 -1.98 7.72 -4.69
CA LYS A 216 -1.40 6.38 -4.58
C LYS A 216 -2.34 5.45 -3.80
N LEU A 217 -2.70 4.33 -4.42
CA LEU A 217 -3.55 3.32 -3.81
C LEU A 217 -2.83 2.67 -2.61
N LEU A 218 -3.59 2.29 -1.58
CA LEU A 218 -3.06 1.57 -0.43
C LEU A 218 -2.48 0.22 -0.86
N ASN A 219 -1.24 -0.10 -0.47
CA ASN A 219 -0.70 -1.44 -0.66
C ASN A 219 -1.39 -2.43 0.29
N VAL A 220 -2.39 -3.14 -0.25
CA VAL A 220 -3.29 -4.00 0.53
C VAL A 220 -2.64 -5.24 1.14
N ARG A 221 -1.50 -5.70 0.62
CA ARG A 221 -0.74 -6.84 1.20
C ARG A 221 -0.16 -6.51 2.56
N GLU A 222 0.15 -5.23 2.76
CA GLU A 222 0.86 -4.71 3.91
C GLU A 222 -0.02 -3.89 4.84
N ALA A 223 -1.27 -3.69 4.44
CA ALA A 223 -2.28 -3.00 5.21
C ALA A 223 -2.94 -3.96 6.20
N ASN A 224 -3.20 -3.48 7.42
CA ASN A 224 -4.03 -4.22 8.33
C ASN A 224 -5.51 -4.17 7.89
N HIS A 225 -6.30 -5.06 8.46
CA HIS A 225 -7.71 -5.21 8.09
C HIS A 225 -8.51 -3.90 8.19
N LYS A 226 -8.30 -3.16 9.28
CA LYS A 226 -8.98 -1.88 9.53
C LYS A 226 -8.60 -0.84 8.47
N GLN A 227 -7.32 -0.74 8.10
CA GLN A 227 -6.89 0.18 7.05
C GLN A 227 -7.56 -0.10 5.70
N ILE A 228 -7.76 -1.38 5.36
CA ILE A 228 -8.43 -1.78 4.12
C ILE A 228 -9.93 -1.44 4.20
N MET A 229 -10.57 -1.75 5.33
CA MET A 229 -11.98 -1.41 5.55
C MET A 229 -12.23 0.09 5.57
N ASP A 230 -11.36 0.89 6.19
CA ASP A 230 -11.55 2.34 6.30
C ASP A 230 -11.18 3.09 5.01
N ASN A 231 -10.56 2.40 4.03
CA ASN A 231 -10.15 3.00 2.77
C ASN A 231 -11.32 3.08 1.78
N ALA A 232 -11.93 4.26 1.68
CA ALA A 232 -13.05 4.53 0.78
C ALA A 232 -12.74 4.26 -0.70
N GLU A 233 -11.51 4.50 -1.18
CA GLU A 233 -11.15 4.28 -2.59
C GLU A 233 -11.22 2.79 -2.94
N ILE A 234 -10.69 1.91 -2.08
CA ILE A 234 -10.78 0.44 -2.25
C ILE A 234 -12.25 0.00 -2.24
N GLN A 235 -13.04 0.52 -1.29
CA GLN A 235 -14.48 0.20 -1.22
C GLN A 235 -15.22 0.63 -2.48
N HIS A 236 -14.95 1.84 -2.99
CA HIS A 236 -15.56 2.34 -4.21
C HIS A 236 -15.19 1.45 -5.40
N ILE A 237 -13.92 1.10 -5.60
CA ILE A 237 -13.51 0.21 -6.71
C ILE A 237 -14.24 -1.14 -6.62
N LYS A 238 -14.34 -1.72 -5.42
CA LYS A 238 -15.11 -2.96 -5.20
C LYS A 238 -16.58 -2.81 -5.61
N GLN A 239 -17.22 -1.75 -5.17
CA GLN A 239 -18.63 -1.47 -5.47
C GLN A 239 -18.88 -1.19 -6.95
N ILE A 240 -18.02 -0.40 -7.59
CA ILE A 240 -18.12 -0.02 -9.01
C ILE A 240 -18.00 -1.25 -9.90
N LEU A 241 -17.03 -2.13 -9.63
CA LEU A 241 -16.78 -3.34 -10.42
C LEU A 241 -17.71 -4.50 -10.04
N GLY A 242 -18.32 -4.48 -8.86
CA GLY A 242 -19.12 -5.60 -8.35
C GLY A 242 -18.27 -6.75 -7.80
N LEU A 243 -17.11 -6.44 -7.22
CA LEU A 243 -16.14 -7.42 -6.74
C LEU A 243 -16.55 -8.02 -5.39
N GLN A 244 -16.43 -9.34 -5.27
CA GLN A 244 -16.83 -10.13 -4.10
C GLN A 244 -15.63 -10.85 -3.48
N HIS A 245 -15.41 -10.67 -2.19
CA HIS A 245 -14.24 -11.22 -1.50
C HIS A 245 -14.32 -12.75 -1.37
N GLY A 246 -13.20 -13.42 -1.63
CA GLY A 246 -13.10 -14.88 -1.61
C GLY A 246 -13.76 -15.57 -2.82
N LYS A 247 -14.23 -14.81 -3.81
CA LYS A 247 -14.74 -15.35 -5.07
C LYS A 247 -13.59 -15.57 -6.06
N GLN A 248 -13.53 -16.76 -6.63
CA GLN A 248 -12.72 -17.03 -7.82
C GLN A 248 -13.53 -16.69 -9.06
N TYR A 249 -12.93 -15.93 -9.95
CA TYR A 249 -13.52 -15.47 -11.20
C TYR A 249 -12.86 -16.20 -12.36
N GLU A 250 -13.63 -17.02 -13.06
CA GLU A 250 -13.22 -17.69 -14.32
C GLU A 250 -13.47 -16.79 -15.54
N SER A 251 -14.35 -15.80 -15.40
CA SER A 251 -14.66 -14.80 -16.40
C SER A 251 -15.16 -13.53 -15.73
N THR A 252 -15.42 -12.49 -16.52
CA THR A 252 -16.02 -11.24 -16.05
C THR A 252 -17.53 -11.30 -15.86
N LYS A 253 -18.14 -12.48 -16.10
CA LYS A 253 -19.57 -12.69 -15.84
C LYS A 253 -19.89 -12.45 -14.37
N GLY A 254 -20.86 -11.57 -14.11
CA GLY A 254 -21.23 -11.18 -12.75
C GLY A 254 -20.46 -9.98 -12.20
N LEU A 255 -19.57 -9.36 -13.00
CA LEU A 255 -19.06 -8.02 -12.74
C LEU A 255 -19.94 -6.95 -13.39
N ARG A 256 -19.77 -5.70 -12.99
CA ARG A 256 -20.41 -4.54 -13.64
C ARG A 256 -19.69 -4.09 -14.90
N TYR A 257 -18.38 -4.35 -14.98
CA TYR A 257 -17.53 -4.01 -16.11
C TYR A 257 -16.71 -5.25 -16.49
N GLY A 258 -16.60 -5.50 -17.80
CA GLY A 258 -15.76 -6.55 -18.36
C GLY A 258 -14.30 -6.17 -18.47
N HIS A 259 -14.00 -4.86 -18.47
CA HIS A 259 -12.65 -4.35 -18.59
C HIS A 259 -12.37 -3.26 -17.54
N LEU A 260 -11.14 -3.26 -17.03
CA LEU A 260 -10.57 -2.26 -16.14
C LEU A 260 -9.37 -1.64 -16.84
N MET A 261 -9.54 -0.41 -17.29
CA MET A 261 -8.50 0.36 -17.97
C MET A 261 -7.81 1.31 -17.00
N ILE A 262 -6.49 1.25 -16.93
CA ILE A 262 -5.67 2.14 -16.11
C ILE A 262 -5.16 3.28 -16.98
N MET A 263 -5.47 4.51 -16.58
CA MET A 263 -5.11 5.73 -17.29
C MET A 263 -4.37 6.67 -16.33
N THR A 264 -3.06 6.48 -16.22
CA THR A 264 -2.15 7.28 -15.40
C THR A 264 -1.28 8.17 -16.25
N ASP A 265 -0.62 9.14 -15.61
CA ASP A 265 0.45 9.89 -16.26
C ASP A 265 1.55 8.91 -16.72
N GLN A 266 2.20 9.24 -17.83
CA GLN A 266 3.26 8.41 -18.42
C GLN A 266 4.61 8.76 -17.80
N ASP A 267 4.63 8.75 -16.47
CA ASP A 267 5.79 8.99 -15.64
C ASP A 267 6.00 7.83 -14.65
N HIS A 268 7.06 7.95 -13.83
CA HIS A 268 7.39 6.92 -12.87
C HIS A 268 6.32 6.74 -11.77
N ASP A 269 5.69 7.82 -11.29
CA ASP A 269 4.69 7.72 -10.23
C ASP A 269 3.38 7.09 -10.76
N GLY A 270 3.03 7.31 -12.02
CA GLY A 270 1.97 6.62 -12.75
C GLY A 270 2.22 5.12 -12.85
N SER A 271 3.44 4.69 -13.23
CA SER A 271 3.83 3.28 -13.20
C SER A 271 3.67 2.64 -11.81
N HIS A 272 3.95 3.38 -10.74
CA HIS A 272 3.70 2.89 -9.39
C HIS A 272 2.21 2.73 -9.07
N ILE A 273 1.35 3.65 -9.52
CA ILE A 273 -0.11 3.52 -9.37
C ILE A 273 -0.63 2.29 -10.12
N LYS A 274 -0.17 2.07 -11.37
CA LYS A 274 -0.48 0.84 -12.14
C LYS A 274 -0.11 -0.40 -11.33
N GLY A 275 1.11 -0.45 -10.79
CA GLY A 275 1.59 -1.57 -10.00
C GLY A 275 0.78 -1.80 -8.72
N LEU A 276 0.35 -0.74 -8.03
CA LEU A 276 -0.49 -0.86 -6.84
C LEU A 276 -1.89 -1.40 -7.16
N LEU A 277 -2.47 -1.03 -8.30
CA LEU A 277 -3.75 -1.58 -8.79
C LEU A 277 -3.61 -3.06 -9.16
N ILE A 278 -2.57 -3.43 -9.91
CA ILE A 278 -2.25 -4.83 -10.23
C ILE A 278 -2.11 -5.64 -8.94
N ASN A 279 -1.34 -5.12 -7.97
CA ASN A 279 -1.16 -5.74 -6.68
C ASN A 279 -2.48 -5.88 -5.89
N PHE A 280 -3.34 -4.85 -5.93
CA PHE A 280 -4.65 -4.89 -5.28
C PHE A 280 -5.52 -6.04 -5.84
N ILE A 281 -5.63 -6.15 -7.16
CA ILE A 281 -6.39 -7.24 -7.79
C ILE A 281 -5.70 -8.59 -7.53
N HIS A 282 -4.38 -8.69 -7.67
CA HIS A 282 -3.63 -9.93 -7.41
C HIS A 282 -3.80 -10.43 -5.97
N SER A 283 -3.89 -9.52 -5.00
CA SER A 283 -3.98 -9.89 -3.57
C SER A 283 -5.33 -10.46 -3.18
N PHE A 284 -6.42 -10.00 -3.80
CA PHE A 284 -7.78 -10.39 -3.43
C PHE A 284 -8.46 -11.29 -4.46
N TRP A 285 -8.15 -11.12 -5.74
CA TRP A 285 -8.76 -11.83 -6.87
C TRP A 285 -7.71 -12.18 -7.93
N PRO A 286 -6.68 -12.97 -7.60
CA PRO A 286 -5.63 -13.33 -8.55
C PRO A 286 -6.17 -13.96 -9.84
N SER A 287 -7.29 -14.69 -9.76
CA SER A 287 -7.94 -15.29 -10.92
C SER A 287 -8.40 -14.26 -11.96
N LEU A 288 -8.76 -13.02 -11.55
CA LEU A 288 -9.17 -11.97 -12.49
C LEU A 288 -8.02 -11.51 -13.38
N LEU A 289 -6.78 -11.54 -12.90
CA LEU A 289 -5.60 -11.20 -13.72
C LEU A 289 -5.34 -12.23 -14.81
N LYS A 290 -5.87 -13.45 -14.64
CA LYS A 290 -5.81 -14.53 -15.65
C LYS A 290 -6.91 -14.42 -16.71
N VAL A 291 -7.93 -13.56 -16.50
CA VAL A 291 -9.01 -13.35 -17.47
C VAL A 291 -8.50 -12.45 -18.60
N PRO A 292 -8.54 -12.91 -19.86
CA PRO A 292 -8.03 -12.15 -21.00
C PRO A 292 -8.69 -10.78 -21.11
N SER A 293 -7.86 -9.77 -21.38
CA SER A 293 -8.27 -8.37 -21.56
C SER A 293 -9.08 -7.77 -20.40
N PHE A 294 -9.10 -8.38 -19.21
CA PHE A 294 -9.75 -7.76 -18.04
C PHE A 294 -8.97 -6.51 -17.62
N LEU A 295 -7.65 -6.60 -17.47
CA LEU A 295 -6.81 -5.46 -17.12
C LEU A 295 -6.16 -4.88 -18.37
N VAL A 296 -6.34 -3.57 -18.53
CA VAL A 296 -5.96 -2.82 -19.71
C VAL A 296 -5.20 -1.57 -19.30
N GLU A 297 -4.24 -1.15 -20.10
CA GLU A 297 -3.55 0.13 -19.95
C GLU A 297 -3.91 1.07 -21.10
N PHE A 298 -4.06 2.36 -20.76
CA PHE A 298 -4.13 3.44 -21.71
C PHE A 298 -2.80 4.22 -21.73
N ILE A 299 -2.09 4.16 -22.85
CA ILE A 299 -0.83 4.88 -23.05
C ILE A 299 -1.04 6.17 -23.84
N THR A 300 -0.18 7.17 -23.61
CA THR A 300 -0.16 8.41 -24.40
C THR A 300 1.28 8.78 -24.80
N PRO A 301 1.48 9.54 -25.89
CA PRO A 301 2.80 10.00 -26.26
C PRO A 301 3.41 10.90 -25.17
N ILE A 302 4.69 10.69 -24.84
CA ILE A 302 5.43 11.54 -23.90
C ILE A 302 6.12 12.72 -24.60
N ILE A 303 6.37 12.61 -25.91
CA ILE A 303 6.97 13.67 -26.72
C ILE A 303 6.24 13.78 -28.05
N LYS A 304 6.01 15.02 -28.49
CA LYS A 304 5.68 15.30 -29.89
C LYS A 304 6.69 16.24 -30.51
N ALA A 305 7.21 15.84 -31.66
CA ALA A 305 8.04 16.67 -32.52
C ALA A 305 7.22 17.17 -33.69
N THR A 306 7.20 18.49 -33.92
CA THR A 306 6.45 19.12 -35.01
C THR A 306 7.38 19.90 -35.93
N ARG A 307 7.21 19.73 -37.24
CA ARG A 307 7.88 20.50 -38.30
C ARG A 307 6.90 20.79 -39.42
N GLY A 308 6.48 22.05 -39.55
CA GLY A 308 5.42 22.43 -40.48
C GLY A 308 4.11 21.69 -40.15
N GLN A 309 3.58 20.93 -41.12
CA GLN A 309 2.38 20.11 -40.94
C GLN A 309 2.68 18.69 -40.44
N THR A 310 3.95 18.28 -40.40
CA THR A 310 4.33 16.93 -39.93
C THR A 310 4.46 16.92 -38.42
N THR A 311 3.74 16.02 -37.76
CA THR A 311 3.88 15.75 -36.32
C THR A 311 4.27 14.29 -36.12
N LYS A 312 5.31 14.05 -35.32
CA LYS A 312 5.73 12.71 -34.87
C LYS A 312 5.54 12.61 -33.37
N SER A 313 4.94 11.51 -32.93
CA SER A 313 4.69 11.20 -31.52
C SER A 313 5.62 10.08 -31.08
N PHE A 314 6.18 10.20 -29.87
CA PHE A 314 7.08 9.21 -29.26
C PHE A 314 6.53 8.80 -27.91
N TYR A 315 6.62 7.51 -27.60
CA TYR A 315 6.08 6.94 -26.36
C TYR A 315 7.18 6.61 -25.34
N THR A 316 8.44 6.58 -25.78
CA THR A 316 9.59 6.41 -24.88
C THR A 316 10.70 7.42 -25.20
N MET A 317 11.53 7.71 -24.19
CA MET A 317 12.71 8.55 -24.35
C MET A 317 13.73 7.92 -25.31
N PRO A 318 14.06 6.61 -25.21
CA PRO A 318 14.95 5.96 -26.16
C PRO A 318 14.52 6.12 -27.63
N GLU A 319 13.24 5.93 -27.94
CA GLU A 319 12.71 6.12 -29.31
C GLU A 319 12.94 7.55 -29.83
N TYR A 320 12.68 8.54 -28.98
CA TYR A 320 12.88 9.94 -29.32
C TYR A 320 14.37 10.28 -29.51
N GLU A 321 15.23 9.82 -28.61
CA GLU A 321 16.67 10.07 -28.65
C GLU A 321 17.32 9.43 -29.88
N GLU A 322 16.96 8.20 -30.22
CA GLU A 322 17.43 7.53 -31.43
C GLU A 322 16.99 8.29 -32.69
N TRP A 323 15.71 8.67 -32.76
CA TRP A 323 15.19 9.46 -33.87
C TRP A 323 15.89 10.81 -34.00
N ARG A 324 16.11 11.51 -32.87
CA ARG A 324 16.80 12.80 -32.83
C ARG A 324 18.27 12.67 -33.25
N LYS A 325 18.96 11.61 -32.79
CA LYS A 325 20.34 11.31 -33.16
C LYS A 325 20.48 11.06 -34.66
N ASN A 326 19.55 10.28 -35.24
CA ASN A 326 19.52 9.97 -36.67
C ASN A 326 19.25 11.20 -37.55
N LEU A 327 18.59 12.24 -37.01
CA LEU A 327 18.38 13.51 -37.72
C LEU A 327 19.61 14.42 -37.77
N GLY A 328 20.60 14.22 -36.90
CA GLY A 328 21.80 15.07 -36.81
C GLY A 328 21.46 16.56 -36.72
N ALA A 329 22.12 17.38 -37.55
CA ALA A 329 21.92 18.83 -37.57
C ALA A 329 20.47 19.27 -37.90
N SER A 330 19.66 18.41 -38.54
CA SER A 330 18.27 18.73 -38.87
C SER A 330 17.35 18.68 -37.65
N ALA A 331 17.81 18.16 -36.50
CA ALA A 331 17.01 18.10 -35.28
C ALA A 331 16.54 19.48 -34.78
N SER A 332 17.32 20.54 -35.02
CA SER A 332 16.99 21.93 -34.63
C SER A 332 15.80 22.52 -35.40
N SER A 333 15.41 21.93 -36.53
CA SER A 333 14.25 22.34 -37.33
C SER A 333 12.90 21.85 -36.78
N TRP A 334 12.92 21.06 -35.71
CA TRP A 334 11.73 20.49 -35.07
C TRP A 334 11.43 21.20 -33.77
N THR A 335 10.16 21.58 -33.58
CA THR A 335 9.65 22.04 -32.28
C THR A 335 9.29 20.82 -31.44
N ILE A 336 9.88 20.72 -30.25
CA ILE A 336 9.66 19.58 -29.34
C ILE A 336 8.73 20.02 -28.21
N LYS A 337 7.67 19.25 -28.00
CA LYS A 337 6.76 19.41 -26.87
C LYS A 337 6.80 18.15 -26.01
N TYR A 338 7.14 18.33 -24.74
CA TYR A 338 7.14 17.29 -23.71
C TYR A 338 5.77 17.23 -23.03
N TYR A 339 5.21 16.04 -22.89
CA TYR A 339 3.92 15.77 -22.23
C TYR A 339 4.21 15.22 -20.84
N LYS A 340 4.12 16.10 -19.83
CA LYS A 340 4.48 15.79 -18.44
C LYS A 340 3.43 14.98 -17.69
N GLY A 341 2.17 15.07 -18.15
CA GLY A 341 1.03 14.36 -17.57
C GLY A 341 -0.19 14.50 -18.49
N LEU A 342 -1.20 13.68 -18.27
CA LEU A 342 -2.41 13.63 -19.09
C LEU A 342 -3.14 14.98 -19.13
N GLY A 343 -3.04 15.77 -18.05
CA GLY A 343 -3.59 17.14 -17.99
C GLY A 343 -2.95 18.14 -18.97
N THR A 344 -1.79 17.83 -19.55
CA THR A 344 -1.14 18.68 -20.56
C THR A 344 -1.69 18.48 -21.98
N SER A 345 -2.44 17.39 -22.20
CA SER A 345 -3.15 17.14 -23.46
C SER A 345 -4.40 17.99 -23.57
N THR A 346 -4.63 18.55 -24.74
CA THR A 346 -5.85 19.30 -25.05
C THR A 346 -7.05 18.37 -25.21
N ALA A 347 -8.26 18.89 -25.04
CA ALA A 347 -9.49 18.13 -25.30
C ALA A 347 -9.57 17.60 -26.75
N LYS A 348 -8.95 18.30 -27.72
CA LYS A 348 -8.86 17.81 -29.12
C LYS A 348 -7.98 16.57 -29.22
N GLU A 349 -6.85 16.56 -28.51
CA GLU A 349 -5.97 15.38 -28.45
C GLU A 349 -6.64 14.22 -27.72
N GLY A 350 -7.30 14.47 -26.58
CA GLY A 350 -8.06 13.44 -25.87
C GLY A 350 -9.13 12.78 -26.73
N ARG A 351 -9.88 13.58 -27.50
CA ARG A 351 -10.83 13.05 -28.50
C ARG A 351 -10.13 12.16 -29.53
N LYS A 352 -9.01 12.63 -30.09
CA LYS A 352 -8.26 11.85 -31.08
C LYS A 352 -7.70 10.53 -30.52
N TYR A 353 -7.19 10.54 -29.28
CA TYR A 353 -6.69 9.32 -28.65
C TYR A 353 -7.79 8.27 -28.45
N PHE A 354 -9.03 8.69 -28.19
CA PHE A 354 -10.17 7.78 -28.05
C PHE A 354 -10.77 7.36 -29.40
N GLU A 355 -10.72 8.19 -30.43
CA GLU A 355 -10.99 7.75 -31.81
C GLU A 355 -10.04 6.62 -32.21
N ASP A 356 -8.77 6.76 -31.86
CA ASP A 356 -7.70 5.78 -32.12
C ASP A 356 -7.42 4.93 -30.86
N ILE A 357 -8.45 4.57 -30.07
CA ILE A 357 -8.26 3.91 -28.77
C ILE A 357 -7.52 2.57 -28.87
N ILE A 358 -7.67 1.86 -30.00
CA ILE A 358 -6.97 0.60 -30.28
C ILE A 358 -5.45 0.81 -30.30
N ASP A 359 -4.99 2.01 -30.68
CA ASP A 359 -3.57 2.37 -30.71
C ASP A 359 -3.01 2.78 -29.37
N HIS A 360 -3.86 3.30 -28.49
CA HIS A 360 -3.52 3.73 -27.15
C HIS A 360 -3.79 2.65 -26.09
N LYS A 361 -4.37 1.52 -26.50
CA LYS A 361 -4.73 0.40 -25.63
C LYS A 361 -3.66 -0.70 -25.65
N LYS A 362 -3.29 -1.17 -24.46
CA LYS A 362 -2.49 -2.39 -24.25
C LYS A 362 -3.18 -3.33 -23.27
N ASP A 363 -3.20 -4.62 -23.58
CA ASP A 363 -3.77 -5.65 -22.70
C ASP A 363 -2.69 -6.25 -21.80
N PHE A 364 -2.96 -6.39 -20.50
CA PHE A 364 -2.12 -7.19 -19.63
C PHE A 364 -2.42 -8.68 -19.81
N VAL A 365 -1.38 -9.50 -19.90
CA VAL A 365 -1.50 -10.95 -20.11
C VAL A 365 -0.80 -11.70 -19.00
N TRP A 366 -1.52 -12.66 -18.41
CA TRP A 366 -0.96 -13.64 -17.48
C TRP A 366 -0.41 -14.84 -18.26
N VAL A 367 0.89 -15.10 -18.12
CA VAL A 367 1.56 -16.21 -18.81
C VAL A 367 1.63 -17.43 -17.90
N ASP A 368 2.16 -17.26 -16.70
CA ASP A 368 2.34 -18.33 -15.72
C ASP A 368 2.39 -17.78 -14.29
N ASP A 369 2.57 -18.65 -13.30
CA ASP A 369 2.59 -18.23 -11.90
C ASP A 369 3.85 -17.41 -11.51
N GLN A 370 4.86 -17.28 -12.39
CA GLN A 370 5.96 -16.34 -12.17
C GLN A 370 5.49 -14.90 -12.21
N ASP A 371 4.45 -14.57 -12.98
CA ASP A 371 3.86 -13.23 -12.97
C ASP A 371 3.40 -12.86 -11.55
N GLY A 372 2.73 -13.79 -10.86
CA GLY A 372 2.35 -13.64 -9.46
C GLY A 372 3.55 -13.44 -8.54
N ASN A 373 4.61 -14.24 -8.72
CA ASN A 373 5.85 -14.11 -7.94
C ASN A 373 6.51 -12.75 -8.11
N HIS A 374 6.52 -12.18 -9.32
CA HIS A 374 7.08 -10.85 -9.58
C HIS A 374 6.25 -9.74 -8.95
N ILE A 375 4.91 -9.85 -8.96
CA ILE A 375 4.05 -8.92 -8.24
C ILE A 375 4.36 -8.98 -6.74
N GLU A 376 4.53 -10.19 -6.17
CA GLU A 376 4.89 -10.31 -4.75
C GLU A 376 6.29 -9.78 -4.42
N LEU A 377 7.28 -9.99 -5.29
CA LEU A 377 8.62 -9.41 -5.17
C LEU A 377 8.55 -7.88 -4.99
N ALA A 378 7.74 -7.22 -5.81
CA ALA A 378 7.61 -5.77 -5.82
C ALA A 378 6.87 -5.23 -4.59
N PHE A 379 5.83 -5.92 -4.09
CA PHE A 379 4.91 -5.34 -3.10
C PHE A 379 4.95 -5.95 -1.70
N SER A 380 5.52 -7.15 -1.52
CA SER A 380 5.60 -7.83 -0.22
C SER A 380 6.75 -7.31 0.65
N LYS A 381 6.49 -6.91 1.89
CA LYS A 381 7.54 -6.56 2.88
C LYS A 381 8.34 -7.77 3.34
N LYS A 382 7.88 -9.00 3.08
CA LYS A 382 8.65 -10.20 3.38
C LYS A 382 9.83 -10.40 2.41
N ARG A 383 9.81 -9.72 1.25
CA ARG A 383 10.78 -9.89 0.16
C ARG A 383 11.73 -8.71 0.00
N ILE A 384 12.07 -8.02 1.10
CA ILE A 384 12.97 -6.86 1.08
C ILE A 384 14.36 -7.24 0.54
N ALA A 385 14.91 -8.38 0.96
CA ALA A 385 16.21 -8.86 0.48
C ALA A 385 16.20 -9.12 -1.03
N ASP A 386 15.21 -9.88 -1.50
CA ASP A 386 15.02 -10.15 -2.93
C ASP A 386 14.86 -8.86 -3.74
N ARG A 387 14.10 -7.88 -3.24
CA ARG A 387 13.91 -6.60 -3.92
C ARG A 387 15.21 -5.80 -4.03
N LYS A 388 16.07 -5.86 -3.01
CA LYS A 388 17.40 -5.24 -3.09
C LYS A 388 18.25 -5.89 -4.18
N GLN A 389 18.25 -7.22 -4.25
CA GLN A 389 18.98 -7.94 -5.30
C GLN A 389 18.41 -7.62 -6.69
N TRP A 390 17.10 -7.60 -6.84
CA TRP A 390 16.40 -7.21 -8.05
C TRP A 390 16.80 -5.82 -8.54
N LEU A 391 16.84 -4.82 -7.65
CA LEU A 391 17.28 -3.46 -7.98
C LEU A 391 18.78 -3.38 -8.28
N THR A 392 19.61 -4.18 -7.61
CA THR A 392 21.05 -4.23 -7.87
C THR A 392 21.36 -4.80 -9.26
N ASN A 393 20.53 -5.72 -9.74
CA ASN A 393 20.65 -6.32 -11.06
C ASN A 393 20.04 -5.48 -12.18
N PHE A 394 19.52 -4.28 -11.88
CA PHE A 394 18.97 -3.37 -12.89
C PHE A 394 20.03 -3.00 -13.94
N GLN A 395 19.67 -3.13 -15.21
CA GLN A 395 20.50 -2.72 -16.33
C GLN A 395 19.98 -1.39 -16.91
N PRO A 396 20.80 -0.32 -16.95
CA PRO A 396 20.43 0.93 -17.62
C PRO A 396 20.04 0.68 -19.08
N GLY A 397 19.01 1.38 -19.55
CA GLY A 397 18.45 1.16 -20.89
C GLY A 397 17.39 0.06 -20.95
N THR A 398 16.99 -0.52 -19.82
CA THR A 398 15.79 -1.38 -19.75
C THR A 398 14.53 -0.54 -19.93
N TYR A 399 13.68 -0.90 -20.90
CA TYR A 399 12.35 -0.31 -21.10
C TYR A 399 11.39 -1.34 -21.71
N ILE A 400 10.09 -1.05 -21.67
CA ILE A 400 9.05 -1.84 -22.36
C ILE A 400 8.93 -1.37 -23.80
N ASP A 401 8.95 -2.33 -24.74
CA ASP A 401 8.66 -2.03 -26.14
C ASP A 401 7.21 -1.55 -26.30
N GLN A 402 7.04 -0.29 -26.68
CA GLN A 402 5.71 0.30 -26.79
C GLN A 402 4.96 -0.14 -28.06
N ARG A 403 5.60 -0.86 -28.98
CA ARG A 403 4.96 -1.38 -30.21
C ARG A 403 4.08 -2.60 -29.96
N GLU A 404 4.36 -3.37 -28.91
CA GLU A 404 3.58 -4.56 -28.58
C GLU A 404 2.21 -4.20 -27.99
N LYS A 405 1.14 -4.87 -28.43
CA LYS A 405 -0.22 -4.62 -27.90
C LYS A 405 -0.50 -5.33 -26.57
N GLN A 406 0.39 -6.21 -26.16
CA GLN A 406 0.26 -7.01 -24.95
C GLN A 406 1.44 -6.76 -24.03
N VAL A 407 1.18 -6.73 -22.72
CA VAL A 407 2.19 -6.52 -21.69
C VAL A 407 2.09 -7.66 -20.68
N LYS A 408 3.18 -8.40 -20.50
CA LYS A 408 3.24 -9.43 -19.44
C LYS A 408 3.37 -8.74 -18.09
N TYR A 409 2.76 -9.28 -17.04
CA TYR A 409 2.91 -8.71 -15.70
C TYR A 409 4.36 -8.72 -15.23
N SER A 410 5.10 -9.80 -15.47
CA SER A 410 6.54 -9.89 -15.19
C SER A 410 7.37 -8.84 -15.95
N ASP A 411 7.08 -8.59 -17.22
CA ASP A 411 7.73 -7.52 -18.00
C ASP A 411 7.40 -6.15 -17.43
N PHE A 412 6.14 -5.89 -17.08
CA PHE A 412 5.75 -4.66 -16.40
C PHE A 412 6.54 -4.43 -15.11
N ILE A 413 6.65 -5.45 -14.26
CA ILE A 413 7.45 -5.35 -13.03
C ILE A 413 8.92 -5.06 -13.37
N ASN A 414 9.54 -5.87 -14.22
CA ASN A 414 10.98 -5.87 -14.44
C ASN A 414 11.49 -4.79 -15.41
N LYS A 415 10.61 -4.16 -16.19
CA LYS A 415 11.00 -3.20 -17.23
C LYS A 415 10.37 -1.82 -17.08
N GLU A 416 9.31 -1.68 -16.29
CA GLU A 416 8.66 -0.39 -16.05
C GLU A 416 8.59 -0.03 -14.56
N LEU A 417 8.05 -0.90 -13.70
CA LEU A 417 7.98 -0.62 -12.25
C LEU A 417 9.36 -0.53 -11.60
N ILE A 418 10.36 -1.23 -12.13
CA ILE A 418 11.75 -1.09 -11.70
C ILE A 418 12.26 0.34 -11.91
N LEU A 419 11.86 1.03 -12.98
CA LEU A 419 12.28 2.39 -13.27
C LEU A 419 11.75 3.36 -12.22
N PHE A 420 10.50 3.17 -11.80
CA PHE A 420 9.96 3.87 -10.64
C PHE A 420 10.80 3.62 -9.38
N SER A 421 11.14 2.37 -9.10
CA SER A 421 11.90 2.02 -7.90
C SER A 421 13.30 2.66 -7.91
N MET A 422 13.97 2.67 -9.07
CA MET A 422 15.26 3.34 -9.25
C MET A 422 15.14 4.86 -9.10
N ALA A 423 14.13 5.48 -9.71
CA ALA A 423 13.85 6.91 -9.55
C ALA A 423 13.52 7.27 -8.08
N ASP A 424 12.79 6.41 -7.38
CA ASP A 424 12.46 6.59 -5.97
C ASP A 424 13.70 6.53 -5.08
N LEU A 425 14.64 5.62 -5.36
CA LEU A 425 15.94 5.59 -4.69
C LEU A 425 16.74 6.86 -4.95
N GLN A 426 16.83 7.29 -6.22
CA GLN A 426 17.56 8.49 -6.62
C GLN A 426 17.03 9.76 -5.95
N ARG A 427 15.69 9.90 -5.83
CA ARG A 427 15.08 11.08 -5.18
C ARG A 427 15.09 11.02 -3.66
N SER A 428 15.19 9.82 -3.07
CA SER A 428 15.05 9.61 -1.62
C SER A 428 16.37 9.47 -0.88
N ILE A 429 17.40 8.93 -1.52
CA ILE A 429 18.72 8.68 -0.93
C ILE A 429 19.69 9.77 -1.42
N PRO A 430 20.41 10.45 -0.51
CA PRO A 430 21.39 11.46 -0.91
C PRO A 430 22.61 10.82 -1.59
N SER A 431 23.32 11.60 -2.41
CA SER A 431 24.63 11.19 -2.92
C SER A 431 25.65 11.14 -1.80
N MET A 432 26.61 10.22 -1.89
CA MET A 432 27.74 10.14 -0.96
C MET A 432 28.69 11.33 -1.08
N VAL A 433 28.71 12.00 -2.24
CA VAL A 433 29.69 13.08 -2.53
C VAL A 433 29.29 14.39 -1.87
N ASP A 434 28.06 14.86 -2.09
CA ASP A 434 27.57 16.15 -1.59
C ASP A 434 26.60 16.00 -0.40
N GLY A 435 26.12 14.79 -0.11
CA GLY A 435 25.10 14.54 0.91
C GLY A 435 23.70 15.04 0.53
N LEU A 436 23.46 15.39 -0.74
CA LEU A 436 22.21 16.00 -1.21
C LEU A 436 21.37 15.04 -2.05
N LYS A 437 20.05 15.21 -1.91
CA LYS A 437 19.05 14.64 -2.82
C LYS A 437 18.86 15.56 -4.04
N PRO A 438 18.40 15.05 -5.19
CA PRO A 438 18.18 15.86 -6.39
C PRO A 438 17.36 17.14 -6.15
N GLY A 439 16.27 17.07 -5.35
CA GLY A 439 15.48 18.25 -5.01
C GLY A 439 16.28 19.33 -4.26
N GLN A 440 17.16 18.94 -3.34
CA GLN A 440 18.05 19.87 -2.62
C GLN A 440 19.12 20.45 -3.56
N ARG A 441 19.64 19.64 -4.48
CA ARG A 441 20.63 20.06 -5.47
C ARG A 441 20.04 21.05 -6.48
N LYS A 442 18.81 20.81 -6.97
CA LYS A 442 18.03 21.76 -7.79
C LYS A 442 17.87 23.11 -7.08
N ILE A 443 17.57 23.10 -5.78
CA ILE A 443 17.47 24.33 -4.97
C ILE A 443 18.80 25.08 -4.90
N LEU A 444 19.92 24.39 -4.64
CA LEU A 444 21.24 25.04 -4.61
C LEU A 444 21.67 25.55 -5.99
N PHE A 445 21.51 24.74 -7.03
CA PHE A 445 21.78 25.11 -8.42
C PHE A 445 21.06 26.41 -8.78
N CYS A 446 19.75 26.49 -8.52
CA CYS A 446 18.99 27.72 -8.79
C CYS A 446 19.39 28.88 -7.87
N SER A 447 19.80 28.61 -6.64
CA SER A 447 20.34 29.65 -5.74
C SER A 447 21.64 30.25 -6.28
N PHE A 448 22.51 29.42 -6.83
CA PHE A 448 23.77 29.82 -7.46
C PHE A 448 23.52 30.56 -8.76
N LYS A 449 22.67 30.01 -9.64
CA LYS A 449 22.33 30.57 -10.95
C LYS A 449 21.78 32.00 -10.86
N ARG A 450 20.96 32.30 -9.86
CA ARG A 450 20.37 33.63 -9.67
C ARG A 450 21.16 34.56 -8.74
N ASN A 451 22.31 34.09 -8.23
CA ASN A 451 23.09 34.78 -7.20
C ASN A 451 22.22 35.19 -5.98
N PHE A 452 21.65 34.20 -5.29
CA PHE A 452 20.59 34.40 -4.29
C PHE A 452 21.08 35.00 -2.95
N VAL A 453 21.52 36.26 -2.99
CA VAL A 453 22.03 37.02 -1.83
C VAL A 453 20.94 37.86 -1.17
N LYS A 454 20.04 38.45 -1.97
CA LYS A 454 18.89 39.21 -1.48
C LYS A 454 17.76 38.26 -1.12
N GLU A 455 17.15 38.44 0.04
CA GLU A 455 16.07 37.57 0.50
C GLU A 455 14.83 37.63 -0.39
N ALA A 456 14.15 36.49 -0.50
CA ALA A 456 12.90 36.34 -1.24
C ALA A 456 11.96 35.41 -0.47
N LYS A 457 10.65 35.53 -0.71
CA LYS A 457 9.66 34.61 -0.12
C LYS A 457 9.94 33.17 -0.58
N VAL A 458 9.77 32.20 0.31
CA VAL A 458 9.98 30.78 -0.02
C VAL A 458 9.07 30.35 -1.17
N ALA A 459 7.81 30.81 -1.20
CA ALA A 459 6.89 30.53 -2.30
C ALA A 459 7.39 31.04 -3.66
N GLN A 460 7.93 32.27 -3.71
CA GLN A 460 8.46 32.85 -4.94
C GLN A 460 9.72 32.13 -5.40
N PHE A 461 10.59 31.77 -4.46
CA PHE A 461 11.79 31.03 -4.80
C PHE A 461 11.45 29.60 -5.28
N SER A 462 10.48 28.93 -4.65
CA SER A 462 10.00 27.63 -5.10
C SER A 462 9.51 27.67 -6.56
N GLY A 463 8.72 28.68 -6.95
CA GLY A 463 8.31 28.86 -8.35
C GLY A 463 9.52 29.05 -9.29
N TYR A 464 10.49 29.86 -8.88
CA TYR A 464 11.73 30.06 -9.65
C TYR A 464 12.51 28.75 -9.84
N VAL A 465 12.72 27.97 -8.78
CA VAL A 465 13.41 26.68 -8.88
C VAL A 465 12.62 25.74 -9.79
N SER A 466 11.29 25.68 -9.66
CA SER A 466 10.46 24.81 -10.48
C SER A 466 10.62 25.07 -11.97
N GLU A 467 10.65 26.34 -12.37
CA GLU A 467 10.86 26.79 -13.75
C GLU A 467 12.31 26.57 -14.23
N HIS A 468 13.30 26.85 -13.38
CA HIS A 468 14.70 26.93 -13.81
C HIS A 468 15.49 25.63 -13.69
N SER A 469 14.93 24.60 -13.08
CA SER A 469 15.54 23.27 -12.91
C SER A 469 14.70 22.13 -13.47
N ALA A 470 13.72 22.42 -14.33
CA ALA A 470 12.75 21.44 -14.84
C ALA A 470 12.13 20.57 -13.73
N TYR A 471 11.72 21.15 -12.60
CA TYR A 471 11.16 20.34 -11.50
C TYR A 471 9.76 19.85 -11.88
N HIS A 472 9.57 18.53 -11.94
CA HIS A 472 8.32 17.91 -12.39
C HIS A 472 7.33 17.61 -11.27
N HIS A 473 7.71 17.75 -10.00
CA HIS A 473 6.82 17.51 -8.86
C HIS A 473 6.16 18.79 -8.36
N GLY A 474 5.16 18.65 -7.48
CA GLY A 474 4.44 19.80 -6.94
C GLY A 474 5.33 20.77 -6.13
N GLU A 475 5.12 22.07 -6.34
CA GLU A 475 5.86 23.15 -5.66
C GLU A 475 5.81 23.07 -4.13
N GLN A 476 4.76 22.48 -3.56
CA GLN A 476 4.66 22.28 -2.11
C GLN A 476 5.80 21.42 -1.55
N SER A 477 6.23 20.39 -2.29
CA SER A 477 7.35 19.53 -1.91
C SER A 477 8.66 20.31 -1.92
N LEU A 478 8.83 21.17 -2.93
CA LEU A 478 10.01 22.00 -3.08
C LEU A 478 10.10 23.07 -1.99
N ALA A 479 8.99 23.77 -1.70
CA ALA A 479 8.89 24.71 -0.59
C ALA A 479 9.20 24.05 0.77
N SER A 480 8.70 22.84 1.00
CA SER A 480 9.01 22.07 2.22
C SER A 480 10.49 21.69 2.29
N THR A 481 11.11 21.35 1.15
CA THR A 481 12.55 21.06 1.06
C THR A 481 13.38 22.31 1.37
N ILE A 482 13.01 23.48 0.82
CA ILE A 482 13.66 24.76 1.11
C ILE A 482 13.58 25.08 2.61
N ILE A 483 12.41 24.90 3.23
CA ILE A 483 12.23 25.11 4.68
C ILE A 483 13.17 24.18 5.47
N GLY A 484 13.20 22.89 5.14
CA GLY A 484 14.08 21.91 5.79
C GLY A 484 15.56 22.27 5.67
N MET A 485 16.01 22.76 4.51
CA MET A 485 17.39 23.22 4.30
C MET A 485 17.75 24.50 5.08
N ALA A 486 16.74 25.27 5.51
CA ALA A 486 16.92 26.52 6.23
C ALA A 486 16.83 26.36 7.76
N GLN A 487 16.16 25.33 8.26
CA GLN A 487 15.92 25.10 9.69
C GLN A 487 17.21 25.12 10.52
N ASN A 488 17.20 25.89 11.62
CA ASN A 488 18.37 26.15 12.48
C ASN A 488 18.12 25.85 13.98
N PHE A 489 17.05 25.14 14.34
CA PHE A 489 16.83 24.74 15.73
C PHE A 489 17.76 23.60 16.16
N VAL A 490 18.02 23.46 17.45
CA VAL A 490 18.89 22.38 17.97
C VAL A 490 18.35 21.01 17.55
N GLY A 491 19.15 20.27 16.79
CA GLY A 491 18.79 18.95 16.23
C GLY A 491 18.30 18.97 14.78
N SER A 492 18.31 20.12 14.08
CA SER A 492 18.09 20.19 12.63
C SER A 492 19.40 20.01 11.83
N ASN A 493 19.91 21.07 11.24
CA ASN A 493 21.09 21.07 10.38
C ASN A 493 22.29 21.61 11.17
N ASN A 494 23.41 20.88 11.18
CA ASN A 494 24.67 21.40 11.72
C ASN A 494 25.13 22.66 10.97
N ILE A 495 24.91 22.66 9.65
CA ILE A 495 25.10 23.81 8.77
C ILE A 495 23.86 23.91 7.87
N ASN A 496 23.07 24.94 8.06
CA ASN A 496 21.93 25.24 7.20
C ASN A 496 22.40 25.97 5.93
N LEU A 497 22.21 25.35 4.76
CA LEU A 497 22.67 25.90 3.48
C LEU A 497 21.82 27.11 3.02
N MET A 498 20.64 27.26 3.61
CA MET A 498 19.72 28.37 3.39
C MET A 498 19.49 29.14 4.70
N SER A 499 19.26 30.44 4.65
CA SER A 499 19.01 31.25 5.84
C SER A 499 17.52 31.25 6.24
N PRO A 500 17.17 31.02 7.52
CA PRO A 500 15.78 31.01 7.99
C PRO A 500 15.32 32.42 8.39
N ASN A 501 14.88 33.24 7.43
CA ASN A 501 14.39 34.59 7.71
C ASN A 501 12.88 34.58 7.99
N GLY A 502 12.51 34.34 9.25
CA GLY A 502 11.13 34.22 9.72
C GLY A 502 10.92 32.99 10.59
N GLN A 503 9.67 32.54 10.73
CA GLN A 503 9.34 31.35 11.52
C GLN A 503 9.50 30.06 10.68
N PHE A 504 10.70 29.47 10.70
CA PHE A 504 11.02 28.21 9.99
C PHE A 504 10.75 26.95 10.82
N GLY A 505 10.03 27.10 11.93
CA GLY A 505 9.65 26.03 12.84
C GLY A 505 10.63 25.89 13.98
N THR A 506 10.21 25.17 15.01
CA THR A 506 10.94 25.06 16.27
C THR A 506 11.19 23.60 16.65
N ARG A 507 12.07 23.41 17.62
CA ARG A 507 12.35 22.09 18.20
C ARG A 507 11.09 21.45 18.80
N ALA A 508 10.12 22.23 19.27
CA ALA A 508 8.93 21.72 19.96
C ALA A 508 8.11 20.76 19.09
N GLN A 509 8.09 20.98 17.77
CA GLN A 509 7.40 20.10 16.81
C GLN A 509 8.35 19.53 15.74
N GLY A 510 9.66 19.60 15.98
CA GLY A 510 10.67 19.17 15.00
C GLY A 510 10.54 19.91 13.67
N GLY A 511 10.19 21.20 13.71
CA GLY A 511 10.07 22.05 12.52
C GLY A 511 8.72 21.98 11.79
N LYS A 512 7.76 21.15 12.23
CA LYS A 512 6.42 21.06 11.61
C LYS A 512 5.56 22.30 11.83
N ASP A 513 5.92 23.12 12.80
CA ASP A 513 5.31 24.41 13.16
C ASP A 513 5.89 25.58 12.35
N ALA A 514 6.61 25.31 11.25
CA ALA A 514 7.03 26.32 10.30
C ALA A 514 5.83 27.06 9.70
N ALA A 515 5.96 28.38 9.54
CA ALA A 515 4.93 29.19 8.91
C ALA A 515 4.83 28.90 7.40
N SER A 516 3.67 29.22 6.82
CA SER A 516 3.42 28.99 5.39
C SER A 516 4.50 29.64 4.50
N PRO A 517 4.94 28.99 3.40
CA PRO A 517 5.93 29.52 2.45
C PRO A 517 5.64 30.93 1.91
N ARG A 518 4.40 31.41 2.03
CA ARG A 518 3.96 32.75 1.61
C ARG A 518 4.40 33.88 2.55
N TYR A 519 4.72 33.54 3.81
CA TYR A 519 5.04 34.51 4.87
C TYR A 519 6.51 34.55 5.25
N ILE A 520 7.26 33.49 4.97
CA ILE A 520 8.67 33.36 5.36
C ILE A 520 9.61 33.61 4.19
N PHE A 521 10.78 34.14 4.51
CA PHE A 521 11.79 34.54 3.55
C PHE A 521 13.04 33.70 3.72
N THR A 522 13.79 33.53 2.64
CA THR A 522 15.07 32.84 2.69
C THR A 522 16.06 33.50 1.74
N LYS A 523 17.32 33.12 1.86
CA LYS A 523 18.44 33.43 0.97
C LYS A 523 19.50 32.34 1.12
N LEU A 524 20.49 32.33 0.24
CA LEU A 524 21.65 31.47 0.40
C LEU A 524 22.42 31.85 1.67
N SER A 525 22.78 30.87 2.50
CA SER A 525 23.65 31.13 3.66
C SER A 525 25.06 31.50 3.20
N ASN A 526 25.71 32.43 3.90
CA ASN A 526 27.04 32.92 3.53
C ASN A 526 28.09 31.79 3.46
N ILE A 527 28.00 30.81 4.36
CA ILE A 527 28.90 29.65 4.41
C ILE A 527 28.74 28.71 3.21
N THR A 528 27.60 28.73 2.51
CA THR A 528 27.32 27.77 1.45
C THR A 528 28.29 27.90 0.28
N ARG A 529 28.72 29.12 -0.08
CA ARG A 529 29.75 29.32 -1.12
C ARG A 529 31.18 29.01 -0.67
N SER A 530 31.41 28.84 0.64
CA SER A 530 32.66 28.28 1.16
C SER A 530 32.69 26.76 1.06
N ILE A 531 31.53 26.10 1.13
CA ILE A 531 31.39 24.65 0.96
C ILE A 531 31.34 24.27 -0.52
N PHE A 532 30.70 25.11 -1.35
CA PHE A 532 30.59 24.97 -2.80
C PHE A 532 31.25 26.18 -3.49
N PRO A 533 32.58 26.15 -3.66
CA PRO A 533 33.34 27.22 -4.31
C PRO A 533 32.78 27.55 -5.70
N LYS A 534 32.77 28.83 -6.05
CA LYS A 534 32.27 29.30 -7.35
C LYS A 534 33.11 28.80 -8.52
N ASP A 535 34.41 28.61 -8.31
CA ASP A 535 35.35 28.19 -9.35
C ASP A 535 35.10 26.73 -9.78
N ASP A 536 34.45 25.93 -8.92
CA ASP A 536 34.06 24.56 -9.26
C ASP A 536 32.84 24.52 -10.19
N ASP A 537 32.03 25.59 -10.25
CA ASP A 537 30.78 25.63 -11.03
C ASP A 537 31.03 25.27 -12.52
N ILE A 538 32.22 25.56 -13.09
CA ILE A 538 32.57 25.24 -14.49
C ILE A 538 33.08 23.81 -14.70
N LEU A 539 33.47 23.12 -13.64
CA LEU A 539 34.03 21.77 -13.68
C LEU A 539 32.95 20.68 -13.59
N LEU A 540 31.75 21.05 -13.14
CA LEU A 540 30.66 20.12 -12.89
C LEU A 540 29.95 19.69 -14.18
N ASN A 541 29.51 18.43 -14.21
CA ASN A 541 28.73 17.87 -15.31
C ASN A 541 27.25 18.16 -15.08
N TYR A 542 26.73 19.19 -15.76
CA TYR A 542 25.32 19.57 -15.69
C TYR A 542 24.44 18.60 -16.48
N LEU A 543 23.34 18.19 -15.85
CA LEU A 543 22.32 17.36 -16.50
C LEU A 543 21.48 18.19 -17.47
N ASN A 544 20.80 17.49 -18.39
CA ASN A 544 19.85 18.09 -19.32
C ASN A 544 18.49 17.41 -19.17
N GLU A 545 17.45 18.18 -18.84
CA GLU A 545 16.06 17.73 -18.77
C GLU A 545 15.21 18.68 -19.62
N ASP A 546 14.31 18.14 -20.45
CA ASP A 546 13.46 18.91 -21.37
C ASP A 546 14.22 19.90 -22.29
N GLY A 547 15.51 19.67 -22.57
CA GLY A 547 16.35 20.59 -23.33
C GLY A 547 16.96 21.73 -22.50
N GLN A 548 16.70 21.77 -21.20
CA GLN A 548 17.22 22.75 -20.26
C GLN A 548 18.41 22.18 -19.48
N SER A 549 19.47 22.97 -19.34
CA SER A 549 20.55 22.64 -18.41
C SER A 549 20.07 22.86 -16.97
N ILE A 550 20.11 21.79 -16.19
CA ILE A 550 19.62 21.69 -14.82
C ILE A 550 20.79 21.43 -13.87
N GLU A 551 20.56 20.91 -12.66
CA GLU A 551 21.60 20.66 -11.67
C GLU A 551 22.68 19.67 -12.14
N PRO A 552 23.89 19.72 -11.55
CA PRO A 552 24.93 18.74 -11.84
C PRO A 552 24.64 17.36 -11.25
N THR A 553 25.34 16.33 -11.73
CA THR A 553 25.17 14.94 -11.28
C THR A 553 25.38 14.78 -9.76
N TRP A 554 26.43 15.41 -9.23
CA TRP A 554 26.79 15.51 -7.81
C TRP A 554 28.04 16.39 -7.67
#